data_AF-A0A833LMN4-F1
#
_entry.id   AF-A0A833LMN4-F1
#
_cell.length_a   1.000
_cell.length_b   1.000
_cell.length_c   1.000
_cell.angle_alpha   90.00
_cell.angle_beta   90.00
_cell.angle_gamma   90.00
#
_symmetry.space_group_name_H-M   'P 1'
#
loop_
_entity.id
_entity.type
_entity.pdbx_description
1 polymer ?
#
loop_
_entity_poly.entity_id
_entity_poly.type
_entity_poly.pdbx_seq_one_letter_code
_entity_poly.pdbx_strand_id
1 'polypeptide(L)' 'MGEMENKAAGAAPIRQSDLRAGGAETAAYIAELTGDLALLARRNGFDTLAYLLDIARLEADNIRTSGRCRT' A
#
# COMPACT_ATOMS: atom_id res chain seq x y z
N MET A 1 -22.43 -31.44 -30.35
CA MET A 1 -22.38 -30.06 -30.89
C MET A 1 -23.13 -29.22 -29.88
N GLY A 2 -22.44 -28.59 -28.94
CA GLY A 2 -21.83 -27.27 -29.14
C GLY A 2 -22.97 -26.29 -28.93
N GLU A 3 -23.14 -25.70 -27.75
CA GLU A 3 -22.39 -24.51 -27.37
C GLU A 3 -22.24 -24.45 -25.84
N MET A 4 -21.00 -24.58 -25.36
CA MET A 4 -20.62 -24.04 -24.06
C MET A 4 -20.38 -22.54 -24.26
N GLU A 5 -21.45 -21.76 -24.15
CA GLU A 5 -21.33 -20.30 -24.10
C GLU A 5 -20.75 -19.92 -22.73
N ASN A 6 -19.43 -20.02 -22.63
CA ASN A 6 -18.66 -19.45 -21.54
C ASN A 6 -18.79 -17.94 -21.67
N LYS A 7 -19.86 -17.41 -21.08
CA LYS A 7 -20.04 -15.99 -20.82
C LYS A 7 -18.96 -15.59 -19.82
N ALA A 8 -17.77 -15.38 -20.36
CA ALA A 8 -16.69 -14.68 -19.71
C ALA A 8 -17.25 -13.32 -19.31
N ALA A 9 -17.70 -13.23 -18.06
CA ALA A 9 -18.02 -11.97 -17.44
C ALA A 9 -16.78 -11.10 -17.62
N GLY A 10 -16.90 -10.08 -18.46
CA GLY A 10 -15.83 -9.16 -18.76
C GLY A 10 -15.38 -8.47 -17.49
N ALA A 11 -14.36 -9.03 -16.83
CA ALA A 11 -13.53 -8.27 -15.93
C ALA A 11 -12.82 -7.25 -16.81
N ALA A 12 -13.34 -6.02 -16.83
CA ALA A 12 -12.69 -4.91 -17.52
C ALA A 12 -11.22 -4.87 -17.09
N PRO A 13 -10.27 -4.63 -18.03
CA PRO A 13 -8.86 -4.60 -17.68
C PRO A 13 -8.65 -3.54 -16.60
N ILE A 14 -8.06 -3.97 -15.47
CA ILE A 14 -7.73 -3.07 -14.36
C ILE A 14 -6.84 -1.97 -14.93
N ARG A 15 -7.29 -0.71 -14.86
CA ARG A 15 -6.50 0.37 -15.43
C ARG A 15 -5.27 0.58 -14.56
N GLN A 16 -4.12 0.82 -15.18
CA GLN A 16 -2.88 1.12 -14.45
C GLN A 16 -3.05 2.29 -13.46
N SER A 17 -3.95 3.24 -13.75
CA SER A 17 -4.36 4.31 -12.85
C SER A 17 -4.98 3.81 -11.55
N ASP A 18 -5.83 2.79 -11.62
CA ASP A 18 -6.59 2.25 -10.50
C ASP A 18 -5.66 1.43 -9.59
N LEU A 19 -4.73 0.68 -10.20
CA LEU A 19 -3.63 0.00 -9.49
C LEU A 19 -2.71 1.01 -8.78
N ARG A 20 -2.38 2.13 -9.43
CA ARG A 20 -1.57 3.20 -8.82
C ARG A 20 -2.30 3.90 -7.68
N ALA A 21 -3.61 4.14 -7.84
CA ALA A 21 -4.45 4.74 -6.80
C ALA A 21 -4.55 3.81 -5.58
N GLY A 22 -4.83 2.52 -5.79
CA GLY A 22 -4.85 1.53 -4.70
C GLY A 22 -3.49 1.36 -4.02
N GLY A 23 -2.38 1.45 -4.77
CA GLY A 23 -1.04 1.46 -4.20
C GLY A 23 -0.76 2.67 -3.31
N ALA A 24 -1.22 3.86 -3.71
CA ALA A 24 -1.07 5.08 -2.91
C ALA A 24 -1.92 5.06 -1.63
N GLU A 25 -3.14 4.53 -1.71
CA GLU A 25 -4.03 4.34 -0.54
C GLU A 25 -3.43 3.32 0.44
N THR A 26 -2.97 2.18 -0.07
CA THR A 26 -2.29 1.16 0.74
C THR A 26 -1.05 1.73 1.42
N ALA A 27 -0.26 2.52 0.70
CA ALA A 27 0.92 3.17 1.26
C ALA A 27 0.57 4.19 2.36
N ALA A 28 -0.52 4.95 2.19
CA ALA A 28 -1.01 5.86 3.24
C ALA A 28 -1.40 5.10 4.52
N TYR A 29 -2.13 4.00 4.37
CA TYR A 29 -2.52 3.13 5.49
C TYR A 29 -1.31 2.55 6.22
N ILE A 30 -0.32 2.04 5.48
CA ILE A 30 0.91 1.49 6.08
C ILE A 30 1.68 2.59 6.84
N ALA A 31 1.78 3.80 6.30
CA ALA A 31 2.48 4.91 6.95
C ALA A 31 1.82 5.30 8.30
N GLU A 32 0.49 5.30 8.36
CA GLU A 32 -0.26 5.57 9.59
C GLU A 32 -0.07 4.45 10.62
N LEU A 33 -0.34 3.20 10.21
CA LEU A 33 -0.23 2.02 11.08
C LEU A 33 1.17 1.87 11.69
N THR A 34 2.21 2.02 10.87
CA THR A 34 3.60 1.90 11.34
C THR A 34 3.99 3.03 12.28
N GLY A 35 3.44 4.24 12.11
CA GLY A 35 3.60 5.35 13.05
C GLY A 35 3.03 5.05 14.43
N ASP A 36 1.81 4.52 14.49
CA ASP A 36 1.16 4.14 15.74
C ASP A 36 1.93 3.03 16.45
N LEU A 37 2.33 1.99 15.71
CA LEU A 37 3.11 0.89 16.27
C LEU A 37 4.48 1.35 16.78
N ALA A 38 5.15 2.28 16.09
CA ALA A 38 6.44 2.81 16.54
C ALA A 38 6.31 3.56 17.87
N LEU A 39 5.21 4.31 18.06
CA LEU A 39 4.89 4.95 19.33
C LEU A 39 4.69 3.91 20.44
N LEU A 40 3.92 2.85 20.19
CA LEU A 40 3.72 1.77 21.15
C LEU A 40 5.03 1.04 21.49
N ALA A 41 5.87 0.77 20.49
CA ALA A 41 7.17 0.13 20.67
C ALA A 41 8.09 0.95 21.57
N ARG A 42 8.20 2.28 21.34
CA ARG A 42 8.96 3.20 22.21
C ARG A 42 8.45 3.20 23.65
N ARG A 43 7.13 3.21 23.84
CA ARG A 43 6.52 3.20 25.20
C ARG A 43 6.83 1.92 25.98
N ASN A 44 7.18 0.83 25.30
CA ASN A 44 7.50 -0.46 25.92
C ASN A 44 9.00 -0.81 25.86
N GLY A 45 9.86 0.11 25.41
CA GLY A 45 11.32 -0.09 25.35
C GLY A 45 11.79 -0.99 24.20
N PHE A 46 10.97 -1.20 23.16
CA PHE A 46 11.35 -1.97 21.97
C PHE A 46 11.99 -1.07 20.91
N ASP A 47 13.15 -0.49 21.23
CA ASP A 47 13.76 0.58 20.42
C ASP A 47 14.15 0.12 19.00
N THR A 48 14.71 -1.08 18.85
CA THR A 48 15.03 -1.65 17.53
C THR A 48 13.78 -1.85 16.69
N LEU A 49 12.67 -2.29 17.30
CA LEU A 49 11.41 -2.44 16.59
C LEU A 49 10.85 -1.09 16.17
N ALA A 50 10.87 -0.09 17.06
CA ALA A 50 10.44 1.27 16.75
C ALA A 50 11.22 1.85 15.57
N TYR A 51 12.54 1.64 15.53
CA TYR A 51 13.38 2.06 14.42
C TYR A 51 12.99 1.41 13.08
N LEU A 52 12.75 0.10 13.08
CA LEU A 52 12.30 -0.60 11.86
C LEU A 52 10.93 -0.10 11.38
N LEU A 53 10.02 0.20 12.31
CA LEU A 53 8.71 0.76 12.00
C LEU A 53 8.80 2.18 11.44
N ASP A 54 9.72 3.01 11.96
CA ASP A 54 9.99 4.33 11.40
C ASP A 54 10.55 4.23 9.96
N ILE A 55 11.42 3.27 9.67
CA ILE A 55 11.88 3.00 8.30
C ILE A 55 10.71 2.61 7.41
N ALA A 56 9.87 1.66 7.85
CA ALA A 56 8.73 1.21 7.07
C ALA A 56 7.75 2.36 6.76
N ARG A 57 7.54 3.26 7.72
CA ARG A 57 6.74 4.48 7.54
C ARG A 57 7.32 5.38 6.46
N LEU A 58 8.63 5.67 6.52
CA LEU A 58 9.30 6.51 5.54
C LEU A 58 9.19 5.94 4.13
N GLU A 59 9.32 4.62 3.96
CA GLU A 59 9.18 4.01 2.64
C GLU A 59 7.75 4.03 2.12
N ALA A 60 6.77 3.85 3.00
CA ALA A 60 5.37 4.00 2.62
C ALA A 60 5.06 5.46 2.19
N ASP A 61 5.60 6.44 2.90
CA ASP A 61 5.50 7.86 2.52
C ASP A 61 6.21 8.16 1.19
N ASN A 62 7.36 7.52 0.93
CA ASN A 62 8.05 7.60 -0.35
C ASN A 62 7.20 7.04 -1.48
N ILE A 63 6.57 5.88 -1.32
CA ILE A 63 5.69 5.27 -2.35
C ILE A 63 4.49 6.19 -2.63
N ARG A 64 3.87 6.72 -1.57
CA ARG A 64 2.74 7.66 -1.65
C ARG A 64 3.09 8.95 -2.40
N THR A 65 4.32 9.44 -2.26
CA THR A 65 4.79 10.69 -2.88
C THR A 65 5.43 10.50 -4.26
N SER A 66 6.12 9.39 -4.49
CA SER A 66 6.75 9.08 -5.78
C SER A 66 5.73 8.74 -6.87
N GLY A 67 4.52 8.30 -6.51
CA GLY A 67 3.37 8.28 -7.42
C GLY A 67 2.97 9.66 -7.97
N ARG A 68 3.39 10.76 -7.32
CA ARG A 68 3.15 12.15 -7.74
C ARG A 68 4.28 12.77 -8.57
N CYS A 69 5.39 12.07 -8.83
CA CYS A 69 6.45 12.57 -9.70
C CYS A 69 6.39 11.92 -11.09
N ARG A 70 5.55 12.48 -11.96
CA ARG A 70 5.65 12.32 -13.42
C ARG A 70 5.14 13.60 -14.08
N THR A 71 6.00 14.59 -14.20
CA THR A 71 5.84 15.77 -15.05
C THR A 71 7.15 16.05 -15.75
#